data_AF-A0A917Z9Y2-F1
#
_entry.id   AF-A0A917Z9Y2-F1
#
_cell.length_a   1.000
_cell.length_b   1.000
_cell.length_c   1.000
_cell.angle_alpha   90.00
_cell.angle_beta   90.00
_cell.angle_gamma   90.00
#
_symmetry.space_group_name_H-M   'P 1'
#
loop_
_entity.id
_entity.type
_entity.pdbx_description
1 polymer ?
#
loop_
_entity_poly.entity_id
_entity_poly.type
_entity_poly.pdbx_seq_one_letter_code
_entity_poly.pdbx_strand_id
1 'polypeptide(L)'
;MIAKCLRDWRRTLIWWTIGIGAFMALYLGTYQSIKQAPEIYGPAGLAKFPGALRDLMGGLEDFTSGTGYLQSVVYQLFVPFLFIVCAMVLAGRALAGPEEAGTLELIVTLPVDRRRLVLERFASIALGLLAVAAVTLLVTWAMAEAVGMGVGFDRILAAHLGVYLLALLFGTVTLAVGAATGRKAAASAVMGVWAVLGYMVVTIGRNVEAIAWLKWVSPFHYYAEGRPLYEGLPAGDYLVLAAATAVLALTAVLAFDRRDVGV
;
A
#
# COMPACT_ATOMS: atom_id res chain seq x y z
N MET A 1 -9.25 -5.94 -22.46
CA MET A 1 -9.99 -4.97 -21.61
C MET A 1 -9.07 -4.10 -20.74
N ILE A 2 -7.88 -4.62 -20.36
CA ILE A 2 -6.91 -3.91 -19.50
C ILE A 2 -6.60 -2.48 -19.98
N ALA A 3 -6.20 -2.30 -21.25
CA ALA A 3 -5.88 -0.98 -21.80
C ALA A 3 -7.06 0.02 -21.72
N LYS A 4 -8.31 -0.46 -21.84
CA LYS A 4 -9.50 0.35 -21.65
C LYS A 4 -9.66 0.76 -20.18
N CYS A 5 -9.51 -0.17 -19.24
CA CYS A 5 -9.57 0.13 -17.81
C CYS A 5 -8.53 1.18 -17.40
N LEU A 6 -7.28 1.01 -17.83
CA LEU A 6 -6.21 1.98 -17.57
C LEU A 6 -6.52 3.35 -18.19
N ARG A 7 -7.10 3.38 -19.40
CA ARG A 7 -7.53 4.63 -20.04
C ARG A 7 -8.66 5.31 -19.26
N ASP A 8 -9.63 4.55 -18.75
CA ASP A 8 -10.75 5.06 -17.98
C ASP A 8 -10.31 5.58 -16.61
N TRP A 9 -9.30 4.93 -16.01
CA TRP A 9 -8.76 5.29 -14.70
C TRP A 9 -7.60 6.29 -14.76
N ARG A 10 -7.14 6.68 -15.95
CA ARG A 10 -5.94 7.52 -16.14
C ARG A 10 -5.95 8.79 -15.30
N ARG A 11 -7.10 9.47 -15.19
CA ARG A 11 -7.22 10.69 -14.38
C ARG A 11 -7.01 10.40 -12.90
N THR A 12 -7.62 9.32 -12.40
CA THR A 12 -7.44 8.86 -11.02
C THR A 12 -5.99 8.50 -10.75
N LEU A 13 -5.35 7.74 -11.65
CA LEU A 13 -3.93 7.37 -11.52
C LEU A 13 -3.02 8.59 -11.53
N ILE A 14 -3.23 9.55 -12.46
CA ILE A 14 -2.46 10.80 -12.52
C ILE A 14 -2.59 11.58 -11.21
N TRP A 15 -3.80 11.76 -10.68
CA TRP A 15 -4.00 12.48 -9.43
C TRP A 15 -3.37 11.78 -8.22
N TRP A 16 -3.42 10.45 -8.16
CA TRP A 16 -2.73 9.69 -7.11
C TRP A 16 -1.21 9.79 -7.23
N THR A 17 -0.66 9.69 -8.44
CA THR A 17 0.77 9.87 -8.69
C THR A 17 1.23 11.26 -8.31
N ILE A 18 0.50 12.30 -8.71
CA ILE A 18 0.82 13.69 -8.36
C ILE A 18 0.70 13.89 -6.85
N GLY A 19 -0.39 13.44 -6.22
CA GLY A 19 -0.62 13.64 -4.79
C GLY A 19 0.44 12.95 -3.93
N ILE A 20 0.73 11.68 -4.20
CA ILE A 20 1.75 10.93 -3.45
C ILE A 20 3.15 11.46 -3.76
N GLY A 21 3.45 11.74 -5.04
CA GLY A 21 4.73 12.30 -5.44
C GLY A 21 5.00 13.69 -4.83
N ALA A 22 3.99 14.56 -4.81
CA ALA A 22 4.07 15.88 -4.17
C ALA A 22 4.22 15.76 -2.66
N PHE A 23 3.49 14.83 -2.02
CA PHE A 23 3.67 14.53 -0.60
C PHE A 23 5.11 14.11 -0.31
N MET A 24 5.65 13.14 -1.06
CA MET A 24 7.03 12.70 -0.90
C MET A 24 8.02 13.85 -1.13
N ALA A 25 7.91 14.59 -2.24
CA ALA A 25 8.81 15.69 -2.54
C ALA A 25 8.79 16.78 -1.46
N LEU A 26 7.60 17.12 -0.95
CA LEU A 26 7.44 18.11 0.13
C LEU A 26 8.18 17.67 1.40
N TYR A 27 7.95 16.45 1.87
CA TYR A 27 8.57 15.96 3.12
C TYR A 27 10.05 15.64 2.96
N LEU A 28 10.49 15.15 1.80
CA LEU A 28 11.91 14.90 1.56
C LEU A 28 12.70 16.20 1.43
N GLY A 29 12.08 17.25 0.90
CA GLY A 29 12.68 18.59 0.82
C GLY A 29 13.02 19.21 2.19
N THR A 30 12.34 18.80 3.27
CA THR A 30 12.63 19.33 4.62
C THR A 30 13.80 18.64 5.32
N TYR A 31 14.35 17.55 4.76
CA TYR A 31 15.40 16.75 5.39
C TYR A 31 16.63 17.57 5.80
N GLN A 32 17.09 18.49 4.95
CA GLN A 32 18.26 19.32 5.27
C GLN A 32 18.02 20.21 6.50
N SER A 33 16.81 20.76 6.64
CA SER A 33 16.42 21.54 7.81
C SER A 33 16.39 20.67 9.08
N ILE A 34 15.85 19.46 8.98
CA ILE A 34 15.79 18.49 10.08
C ILE A 34 17.18 18.05 10.52
N LYS A 35 18.06 17.76 9.56
CA LYS A 35 19.45 17.39 9.79
C LYS A 35 20.25 18.49 10.51
N GLN A 36 19.92 19.76 10.26
CA GLN A 36 20.56 20.92 10.90
C GLN A 36 20.08 21.18 12.34
N ALA A 37 19.04 20.47 12.81
CA ALA A 37 18.49 20.61 14.17
C ALA A 37 18.58 19.29 14.98
N PRO A 38 19.79 18.74 15.22
CA PRO A 38 19.97 17.45 15.89
C PRO A 38 19.51 17.44 17.35
N GLU A 39 19.44 18.61 18.01
CA GLU A 39 18.94 18.70 19.38
C GLU A 39 17.45 18.36 19.51
N ILE A 40 16.69 18.55 18.43
CA ILE A 40 15.24 18.26 18.36
C ILE A 40 15.00 16.91 17.69
N TYR A 41 15.68 16.64 16.57
CA TYR A 41 15.40 15.50 15.70
C TYR A 41 16.41 14.36 15.78
N GLY A 42 17.48 14.53 16.56
CA GLY A 42 18.40 13.44 16.89
C GLY A 42 17.87 12.56 18.03
N PRO A 43 18.60 11.49 18.39
CA PRO A 43 18.15 10.50 19.37
C PRO A 43 17.74 11.11 20.72
N ALA A 44 18.47 12.10 21.23
CA ALA A 44 18.19 12.74 22.51
C ALA A 44 16.93 13.64 22.50
N GLY A 45 16.63 14.27 21.36
CA GLY A 45 15.40 15.05 21.18
C GLY A 45 14.19 14.15 21.00
N LEU A 46 14.33 13.11 20.18
CA LEU A 46 13.30 12.10 19.97
C LEU A 46 13.01 11.29 21.25
N ALA A 47 14.01 11.15 22.13
CA ALA A 47 13.89 10.57 23.47
C ALA A 47 12.92 11.29 24.43
N LYS A 48 12.34 12.43 24.03
CA LYS A 48 11.31 13.16 24.80
C LYS A 48 9.87 12.82 24.39
N PHE A 49 9.66 12.19 23.24
CA PHE A 49 8.31 11.82 22.80
C PHE A 49 7.75 10.64 23.60
N PRO A 50 6.42 10.56 23.84
CA PRO A 50 5.82 9.41 24.51
C PRO A 50 6.13 8.08 23.79
N GLY A 51 6.37 7.01 24.54
CA GLY A 51 6.74 5.70 23.99
C GLY A 51 5.75 5.18 22.94
N ALA A 52 4.45 5.29 23.21
CA ALA A 52 3.41 4.88 22.26
C ALA A 52 3.46 5.64 20.93
N LEU A 53 3.83 6.92 20.95
CA LEU A 53 4.00 7.71 19.71
C LEU A 53 5.25 7.27 18.95
N ARG A 54 6.33 6.92 19.66
CA ARG A 54 7.53 6.36 19.01
C ARG A 54 7.22 5.03 18.34
N ASP A 55 6.55 4.14 19.05
CA ASP A 55 6.18 2.82 18.54
C ASP A 55 5.32 2.93 17.28
N LEU A 56 4.32 3.82 17.30
CA LEU A 56 3.46 4.12 16.17
C LEU A 56 4.23 4.69 14.97
N MET A 57 5.32 5.43 15.22
CA MET A 57 6.18 6.01 14.19
C MET A 57 7.43 5.16 13.91
N GLY A 58 7.42 3.86 14.25
CA GLY A 58 8.48 2.92 13.87
C GLY A 58 9.75 3.01 14.72
N GLY A 59 9.66 3.58 15.93
CA GLY A 59 10.73 3.67 16.91
C GLY A 59 11.27 5.09 17.13
N LEU A 60 11.10 6.01 16.16
CA LEU A 60 11.66 7.38 16.21
C LEU A 60 13.13 7.39 16.69
N GLU A 61 13.99 6.59 16.06
CA GLU A 61 15.38 6.40 16.51
C GLU A 61 16.27 7.61 16.18
N ASP A 62 16.32 8.01 14.91
CA ASP A 62 17.13 9.14 14.44
C ASP A 62 16.63 9.71 13.11
N PHE A 63 16.14 10.94 13.13
CA PHE A 63 15.66 11.65 11.93
C PHE A 63 16.74 12.45 11.23
N THR A 64 17.93 12.57 11.84
CA THR A 64 19.07 13.24 11.22
C THR A 64 19.80 12.32 10.24
N SER A 65 19.61 11.00 10.38
CA SER A 65 20.02 9.99 9.40
C SER A 65 19.05 9.93 8.22
N GLY A 66 19.57 9.80 7.00
CA GLY A 66 18.75 9.67 5.80
C GLY A 66 17.83 8.45 5.85
N THR A 67 18.36 7.28 6.25
CA THR A 67 17.61 6.03 6.38
C THR A 67 16.50 6.14 7.43
N GLY A 68 16.78 6.71 8.60
CA GLY A 68 15.81 6.87 9.68
C GLY A 68 14.71 7.87 9.35
N TYR A 69 15.05 8.95 8.68
CA TYR A 69 14.07 9.92 8.16
C TYR A 69 13.15 9.28 7.11
N LEU A 70 13.73 8.60 6.11
CA LEU A 70 12.97 7.93 5.05
C LEU A 70 12.04 6.86 5.62
N GLN A 71 12.56 6.00 6.51
CA GLN A 71 11.77 4.97 7.17
C GLN A 71 10.58 5.61 7.88
N SER A 72 10.82 6.58 8.75
CA SER A 72 9.80 7.07 9.67
C SER A 72 8.76 7.98 9.01
N VAL A 73 9.18 8.84 8.09
CA VAL A 73 8.28 9.83 7.46
C VAL A 73 7.60 9.27 6.22
N VAL A 74 8.31 8.47 5.42
CA VAL A 74 7.79 8.00 4.14
C VAL A 74 7.16 6.62 4.31
N TYR A 75 7.96 5.63 4.73
CA TYR A 75 7.57 4.22 4.65
C TYR A 75 6.86 3.68 5.88
N GLN A 76 6.91 4.37 7.01
CA GLN A 76 6.32 3.83 8.23
C GLN A 76 4.80 3.86 8.19
N LEU A 77 4.22 5.00 7.82
CA LEU A 77 2.77 5.22 7.88
C LEU A 77 2.22 5.82 6.59
N PHE A 78 2.67 7.00 6.20
CA PHE A 78 1.95 7.79 5.20
C PHE A 78 1.90 7.14 3.82
N VAL A 79 3.05 6.74 3.26
CA VAL A 79 3.08 6.17 1.91
C VAL A 79 2.36 4.82 1.84
N PRO A 80 2.56 3.85 2.76
CA PRO A 80 1.77 2.62 2.78
C PRO A 80 0.27 2.88 2.78
N PHE A 81 -0.22 3.76 3.66
CA PHE A 81 -1.65 4.04 3.76
C PHE A 81 -2.21 4.76 2.53
N LEU A 82 -1.48 5.73 1.97
CA LEU A 82 -1.88 6.39 0.72
C LEU A 82 -1.99 5.39 -0.44
N PHE A 83 -1.03 4.46 -0.55
CA PHE A 83 -1.06 3.41 -1.56
C PHE A 83 -2.19 2.40 -1.31
N ILE A 84 -2.44 2.00 -0.07
CA ILE A 84 -3.58 1.14 0.31
C ILE A 84 -4.89 1.81 -0.10
N VAL A 85 -5.08 3.09 0.22
CA VAL A 85 -6.29 3.83 -0.19
C VAL A 85 -6.40 3.92 -1.72
N CYS A 86 -5.30 4.20 -2.43
CA CYS A 86 -5.27 4.19 -3.89
C CYS A 86 -5.73 2.83 -4.44
N ALA A 87 -5.17 1.73 -3.92
CA ALA A 87 -5.51 0.38 -4.31
C ALA A 87 -6.98 0.04 -4.06
N MET A 88 -7.52 0.41 -2.89
CA MET A 88 -8.93 0.22 -2.56
C MET A 88 -9.85 1.02 -3.48
N VAL A 89 -9.49 2.25 -3.84
CA VAL A 89 -10.25 3.08 -4.79
C VAL A 89 -10.27 2.45 -6.18
N LEU A 90 -9.13 1.95 -6.66
CA LEU A 90 -9.04 1.25 -7.95
C LEU A 90 -9.85 -0.04 -7.94
N ALA A 91 -9.73 -0.85 -6.87
CA ALA A 91 -10.49 -2.08 -6.69
C ALA A 91 -12.00 -1.84 -6.65
N GLY A 92 -12.45 -0.82 -5.93
CA GLY A 92 -13.87 -0.43 -5.90
C GLY A 92 -14.41 0.02 -7.25
N ARG A 93 -13.57 0.56 -8.15
CA ARG A 93 -13.97 0.93 -9.53
C ARG A 93 -13.93 -0.27 -10.50
N ALA A 94 -13.42 -1.41 -10.08
CA ALA A 94 -13.18 -2.55 -10.95
C ALA A 94 -14.41 -3.43 -11.17
N LEU A 95 -15.17 -3.74 -10.11
CA LEU A 95 -16.36 -4.59 -10.14
C LEU A 95 -17.56 -3.95 -9.44
N ALA A 96 -17.46 -3.71 -8.12
CA ALA A 96 -18.59 -3.25 -7.32
C ALA A 96 -19.13 -1.87 -7.73
N GLY A 97 -18.27 -0.94 -8.17
CA GLY A 97 -18.71 0.37 -8.64
C GLY A 97 -19.60 0.32 -9.90
N PRO A 98 -19.17 -0.34 -10.98
CA PRO A 98 -20.02 -0.57 -12.15
C PRO A 98 -21.32 -1.34 -11.82
N GLU A 99 -21.28 -2.24 -10.84
CA GLU A 99 -22.43 -3.03 -10.39
C GLU A 99 -23.46 -2.17 -9.65
N GLU A 100 -23.03 -1.38 -8.67
CA GLU A 100 -23.89 -0.41 -7.97
C GLU A 100 -24.51 0.61 -8.92
N ALA A 101 -23.83 0.94 -10.02
CA ALA A 101 -24.32 1.85 -11.04
C ALA A 101 -25.24 1.19 -12.08
N GLY A 102 -25.52 -0.12 -11.98
CA GLY A 102 -26.33 -0.87 -12.96
C GLY A 102 -25.66 -1.02 -14.34
N THR A 103 -24.39 -0.63 -14.47
CA THR A 103 -23.65 -0.65 -15.75
C THR A 103 -22.89 -1.95 -15.98
N LEU A 104 -22.77 -2.80 -14.95
CA LEU A 104 -22.10 -4.09 -15.06
C LEU A 104 -22.88 -5.04 -15.98
N GLU A 105 -24.21 -4.98 -15.97
CA GLU A 105 -25.07 -5.82 -16.82
C GLU A 105 -24.81 -5.57 -18.32
N LEU A 106 -24.60 -4.31 -18.71
CA LEU A 106 -24.19 -3.92 -20.07
C LEU A 106 -22.81 -4.48 -20.48
N ILE A 107 -21.95 -4.82 -19.53
CA ILE A 107 -20.63 -5.40 -19.80
C ILE A 107 -20.72 -6.93 -19.86
N VAL A 108 -21.56 -7.54 -19.03
CA VAL A 108 -21.74 -9.00 -18.97
C VAL A 108 -22.62 -9.52 -20.11
N THR A 109 -23.37 -8.66 -20.80
CA THR A 109 -24.07 -9.01 -22.05
C THR A 109 -23.13 -9.24 -23.24
N LEU A 110 -21.88 -8.76 -23.17
CA LEU A 110 -20.84 -9.15 -24.12
C LEU A 110 -20.40 -10.58 -23.82
N PRO A 111 -20.01 -11.40 -24.82
CA PRO A 111 -19.56 -12.78 -24.63
C PRO A 111 -18.15 -12.82 -24.02
N VAL A 112 -18.04 -12.35 -22.77
CA VAL A 112 -16.79 -12.27 -22.01
C VAL A 112 -16.87 -13.29 -20.89
N ASP A 113 -15.87 -14.18 -20.85
CA ASP A 113 -15.71 -15.12 -19.75
C ASP A 113 -15.58 -14.39 -18.41
N ARG A 114 -16.37 -14.82 -17.41
CA ARG A 114 -16.44 -14.19 -16.08
C ARG A 114 -15.09 -14.25 -15.36
N ARG A 115 -14.35 -15.34 -15.53
CA ARG A 115 -13.03 -15.52 -14.91
C ARG A 115 -12.02 -14.58 -15.53
N ARG A 116 -11.99 -14.53 -16.87
CA ARG A 116 -11.19 -13.57 -17.63
C ARG A 116 -11.49 -12.12 -17.24
N LEU A 117 -12.76 -11.77 -17.01
CA LEU A 117 -13.13 -10.44 -16.55
C LEU A 117 -12.44 -10.07 -15.23
N VAL A 118 -12.55 -10.92 -14.20
CA VAL A 118 -11.95 -10.66 -12.88
C VAL A 118 -10.42 -10.58 -12.97
N LEU A 119 -9.78 -11.48 -13.72
CA LEU A 119 -8.34 -11.46 -13.92
C LEU A 119 -7.86 -10.21 -14.65
N GLU A 120 -8.57 -9.77 -15.70
CA GLU A 120 -8.24 -8.52 -16.40
C GLU A 120 -8.45 -7.28 -15.51
N ARG A 121 -9.43 -7.31 -14.60
CA ARG A 121 -9.62 -6.25 -13.59
C ARG A 121 -8.50 -6.22 -12.56
N PHE A 122 -8.12 -7.37 -12.01
CA PHE A 122 -6.98 -7.51 -11.12
C PHE A 122 -5.69 -7.01 -11.80
N ALA A 123 -5.40 -7.46 -13.01
CA ALA A 123 -4.23 -7.02 -13.78
C ALA A 123 -4.23 -5.50 -14.01
N SER A 124 -5.40 -4.89 -14.25
CA SER A 124 -5.52 -3.44 -14.40
C SER A 124 -5.19 -2.69 -13.10
N ILE A 125 -5.58 -3.22 -11.94
CA ILE A 125 -5.24 -2.65 -10.62
C ILE A 125 -3.73 -2.78 -10.39
N ALA A 126 -3.17 -3.96 -10.61
CA ALA A 126 -1.75 -4.24 -10.43
C ALA A 126 -0.87 -3.34 -11.32
N LEU A 127 -1.18 -3.24 -12.61
CA LEU A 127 -0.45 -2.38 -13.54
C LEU A 127 -0.62 -0.90 -13.23
N GLY A 128 -1.82 -0.47 -12.82
CA GLY A 128 -2.09 0.90 -12.41
C GLY A 128 -1.28 1.29 -11.17
N LEU A 129 -1.29 0.45 -10.14
CA LEU A 129 -0.48 0.64 -8.93
C LEU A 129 1.01 0.58 -9.22
N LEU A 130 1.45 -0.31 -10.10
CA LEU A 130 2.85 -0.41 -10.51
C LEU A 130 3.32 0.88 -11.19
N ALA A 131 2.48 1.50 -12.03
CA ALA A 131 2.80 2.79 -12.64
C ALA A 131 2.92 3.91 -11.59
N VAL A 132 2.02 3.97 -10.60
CA VAL A 132 2.11 4.92 -9.48
C VAL A 132 3.38 4.67 -8.67
N ALA A 133 3.68 3.41 -8.33
CA ALA A 133 4.87 3.00 -7.59
C ALA A 133 6.17 3.35 -8.34
N ALA A 134 6.23 3.11 -9.65
CA ALA A 134 7.40 3.41 -10.46
C ALA A 134 7.70 4.93 -10.50
N VAL A 135 6.67 5.77 -10.69
CA VAL A 135 6.89 7.23 -10.72
C VAL A 135 7.27 7.76 -9.35
N THR A 136 6.59 7.31 -8.28
CA THR A 136 6.88 7.75 -6.91
C THR A 136 8.23 7.24 -6.39
N LEU A 137 8.68 6.07 -6.85
CA LEU A 137 10.04 5.57 -6.63
C LEU A 137 11.08 6.53 -7.23
N LEU A 138 10.90 6.93 -8.48
CA LEU A 138 11.80 7.87 -9.15
C LEU A 138 11.82 9.23 -8.43
N VAL A 139 10.67 9.74 -8.00
CA VAL A 139 10.58 10.97 -7.19
C VAL A 139 11.35 10.81 -5.88
N THR A 140 11.11 9.72 -5.15
CA THR A 140 11.76 9.48 -3.86
C THR A 140 13.27 9.36 -4.01
N TRP A 141 13.75 8.58 -4.99
CA TRP A 141 15.16 8.43 -5.26
C TRP A 141 15.82 9.75 -5.67
N ALA A 142 15.23 10.47 -6.64
CA ALA A 142 15.77 11.75 -7.10
C ALA A 142 15.85 12.78 -5.96
N MET A 143 14.84 12.84 -5.10
CA MET A 143 14.84 13.72 -3.93
C MET A 143 15.87 13.28 -2.89
N ALA A 144 16.00 11.98 -2.62
CA ALA A 144 16.97 11.46 -1.66
C ALA A 144 18.42 11.74 -2.10
N GLU A 145 18.71 11.64 -3.39
CA GLU A 145 20.00 12.04 -3.98
C GLU A 145 20.19 13.57 -3.90
N ALA A 146 19.20 14.36 -4.32
CA ALA A 146 19.28 15.82 -4.34
C ALA A 146 19.54 16.42 -2.95
N VAL A 147 19.00 15.82 -1.90
CA VAL A 147 19.19 16.26 -0.51
C VAL A 147 20.26 15.46 0.23
N GLY A 148 21.06 14.63 -0.45
CA GLY A 148 22.23 13.96 0.12
C GLY A 148 21.90 13.04 1.31
N MET A 149 20.85 12.22 1.20
CA MET A 149 20.43 11.31 2.27
C MET A 149 21.38 10.11 2.45
N GLY A 150 22.15 9.75 1.42
CA GLY A 150 23.10 8.63 1.49
C GLY A 150 22.44 7.26 1.57
N VAL A 151 21.21 7.13 1.06
CA VAL A 151 20.47 5.85 1.02
C VAL A 151 20.57 5.28 -0.39
N GLY A 152 21.06 4.05 -0.51
CA GLY A 152 21.21 3.36 -1.80
C GLY A 152 19.88 3.13 -2.54
N PHE A 153 19.92 3.18 -3.87
CA PHE A 153 18.73 2.95 -4.71
C PHE A 153 18.10 1.57 -4.48
N ASP A 154 18.91 0.53 -4.27
CA ASP A 154 18.49 -0.84 -3.98
C ASP A 154 17.58 -0.91 -2.74
N ARG A 155 17.90 -0.14 -1.70
CA ARG A 155 17.13 -0.04 -0.45
C ARG A 155 15.80 0.69 -0.66
N ILE A 156 15.83 1.80 -1.40
CA ILE A 156 14.62 2.57 -1.74
C ILE A 156 13.68 1.73 -2.62
N LEU A 157 14.25 0.98 -3.57
CA LEU A 157 13.53 0.04 -4.42
C LEU A 157 12.90 -1.09 -3.59
N ALA A 158 13.64 -1.69 -2.66
CA ALA A 158 13.12 -2.72 -1.77
C ALA A 158 11.95 -2.18 -0.92
N ALA A 159 12.05 -0.96 -0.40
CA ALA A 159 10.97 -0.33 0.37
C ALA A 159 9.73 -0.04 -0.49
N HIS A 160 9.91 0.48 -1.72
CA HIS A 160 8.80 0.69 -2.67
C HIS A 160 8.13 -0.61 -3.10
N LEU A 161 8.91 -1.67 -3.30
CA LEU A 161 8.37 -2.99 -3.63
C LEU A 161 7.47 -3.51 -2.51
N GLY A 162 7.89 -3.34 -1.25
CA GLY A 162 7.06 -3.67 -0.09
C GLY A 162 5.75 -2.89 -0.06
N VAL A 163 5.79 -1.57 -0.29
CA VAL A 163 4.59 -0.72 -0.37
C VAL A 163 3.65 -1.20 -1.48
N TYR A 164 4.20 -1.48 -2.66
CA TYR A 164 3.43 -1.97 -3.80
C TYR A 164 2.74 -3.31 -3.48
N LEU A 165 3.46 -4.28 -2.93
CA LEU A 165 2.92 -5.60 -2.58
C LEU A 165 1.85 -5.49 -1.49
N LEU A 166 2.10 -4.69 -0.45
CA LEU A 166 1.15 -4.45 0.62
C LEU A 166 -0.15 -3.85 0.06
N ALA A 167 -0.04 -2.78 -0.73
CA ALA A 167 -1.18 -2.12 -1.33
C ALA A 167 -1.95 -3.01 -2.30
N LEU A 168 -1.24 -3.81 -3.10
CA LEU A 168 -1.84 -4.78 -4.00
C LEU A 168 -2.63 -5.83 -3.22
N LEU A 169 -2.11 -6.32 -2.09
CA LEU A 169 -2.83 -7.26 -1.22
C LEU A 169 -4.15 -6.64 -0.74
N PHE A 170 -4.13 -5.45 -0.15
CA PHE A 170 -5.35 -4.77 0.31
C PHE A 170 -6.33 -4.48 -0.84
N GLY A 171 -5.82 -4.06 -2.00
CA GLY A 171 -6.62 -3.90 -3.22
C GLY A 171 -7.27 -5.20 -3.67
N THR A 172 -6.57 -6.33 -3.54
CA THR A 172 -7.06 -7.65 -3.95
C THR A 172 -8.10 -8.20 -2.98
N VAL A 173 -7.93 -8.00 -1.67
CA VAL A 173 -8.99 -8.33 -0.71
C VAL A 173 -10.23 -7.48 -0.98
N THR A 174 -10.07 -6.19 -1.24
CA THR A 174 -11.18 -5.29 -1.60
C THR A 174 -11.89 -5.77 -2.88
N LEU A 175 -11.12 -6.21 -3.87
CA LEU A 175 -11.64 -6.80 -5.11
C LEU A 175 -12.43 -8.08 -4.83
N ALA A 176 -11.88 -9.00 -4.02
CA ALA A 176 -12.51 -10.28 -3.68
C ALA A 176 -13.83 -10.08 -2.92
N VAL A 177 -13.84 -9.20 -1.91
CA VAL A 177 -15.05 -8.85 -1.16
C VAL A 177 -16.07 -8.15 -2.05
N GLY A 178 -15.62 -7.23 -2.92
CA GLY A 178 -16.48 -6.57 -3.89
C GLY A 178 -17.10 -7.55 -4.89
N ALA A 179 -16.33 -8.52 -5.37
CA ALA A 179 -16.81 -9.57 -6.26
C ALA A 179 -17.85 -10.49 -5.59
N ALA A 180 -17.63 -10.81 -4.31
CA ALA A 180 -18.53 -11.67 -3.54
C ALA A 180 -19.84 -10.97 -3.13
N THR A 181 -19.79 -9.66 -2.83
CA THR A 181 -20.91 -8.94 -2.19
C THR A 181 -21.63 -7.94 -3.10
N GLY A 182 -20.98 -7.47 -4.18
CA GLY A 182 -21.47 -6.37 -5.02
C GLY A 182 -21.46 -5.00 -4.33
N ARG A 183 -21.00 -4.89 -3.08
CA ARG A 183 -21.08 -3.66 -2.25
C ARG A 183 -19.71 -3.02 -2.08
N LYS A 184 -19.46 -1.93 -2.79
CA LYS A 184 -18.17 -1.22 -2.79
C LYS A 184 -17.88 -0.56 -1.44
N ALA A 185 -18.84 0.19 -0.91
CA ALA A 185 -18.63 1.00 0.29
C ALA A 185 -18.32 0.14 1.52
N ALA A 186 -19.04 -0.97 1.69
CA ALA A 186 -18.82 -1.91 2.78
C ALA A 186 -17.46 -2.60 2.67
N ALA A 187 -17.07 -3.04 1.47
CA ALA A 187 -15.77 -3.67 1.23
C ALA A 187 -14.62 -2.72 1.60
N SER A 188 -14.64 -1.48 1.13
CA SER A 188 -13.60 -0.50 1.45
C SER A 188 -13.56 -0.11 2.93
N ALA A 189 -14.71 -0.02 3.61
CA ALA A 189 -14.76 0.33 5.03
C ALA A 189 -14.13 -0.75 5.91
N VAL A 190 -14.48 -2.03 5.70
CA VAL A 190 -13.91 -3.15 6.46
C VAL A 190 -12.41 -3.26 6.22
N MET A 191 -11.96 -3.03 4.98
CA MET A 191 -10.54 -3.04 4.63
C MET A 191 -9.75 -1.87 5.23
N GLY A 192 -10.34 -0.69 5.32
CA GLY A 192 -9.75 0.44 6.03
C GLY A 192 -9.54 0.14 7.52
N VAL A 193 -10.55 -0.44 8.18
CA VAL A 193 -10.45 -0.84 9.60
C VAL A 193 -9.37 -1.91 9.78
N TRP A 194 -9.34 -2.92 8.92
CA TRP A 194 -8.33 -3.97 8.97
C TRP A 194 -6.92 -3.43 8.76
N ALA A 195 -6.72 -2.46 7.86
CA ALA A 195 -5.43 -1.81 7.66
C ALA A 195 -4.96 -1.08 8.92
N VAL A 196 -5.84 -0.29 9.55
CA VAL A 196 -5.51 0.44 10.78
C VAL A 196 -5.20 -0.51 11.93
N LEU A 197 -6.05 -1.51 12.18
CA LEU A 197 -5.84 -2.47 13.26
C LEU A 197 -4.60 -3.34 13.02
N GLY A 198 -4.39 -3.80 11.79
CA GLY A 198 -3.21 -4.57 11.42
C GLY A 198 -1.92 -3.78 11.63
N TYR A 199 -1.93 -2.49 11.32
CA TYR A 199 -0.80 -1.60 11.60
C TYR A 199 -0.55 -1.42 13.11
N MET A 200 -1.62 -1.19 13.89
CA MET A 200 -1.53 -1.04 15.34
C MET A 200 -1.00 -2.29 16.03
N VAL A 201 -1.43 -3.48 15.58
CA VAL A 201 -0.92 -4.76 16.11
C VAL A 201 0.59 -4.88 15.91
N VAL A 202 1.10 -4.51 14.75
CA VAL A 202 2.54 -4.64 14.43
C VAL A 202 3.39 -3.59 15.15
N THR A 203 2.87 -2.37 15.28
CA THR A 203 3.62 -1.25 15.88
C THR A 203 3.57 -1.23 17.40
N ILE A 204 2.38 -1.39 17.97
CA ILE A 204 2.11 -1.28 19.41
C ILE A 204 1.94 -2.68 20.04
N GLY A 205 1.26 -3.58 19.34
CA GLY A 205 0.91 -4.91 19.86
C GLY A 205 2.10 -5.82 20.15
N ARG A 206 3.29 -5.53 19.59
CA ARG A 206 4.54 -6.25 19.93
C ARG A 206 4.92 -6.18 21.40
N ASN A 207 4.47 -5.15 22.11
CA ASN A 207 4.77 -4.96 23.54
C ASN A 207 3.78 -5.68 24.47
N VAL A 208 2.78 -6.37 23.90
CA VAL A 208 1.71 -7.04 24.66
C VAL A 208 1.67 -8.51 24.27
N GLU A 209 2.19 -9.39 25.13
CA GLU A 209 2.31 -10.84 24.84
C GLU A 209 0.99 -11.49 24.38
N ALA A 210 -0.14 -11.10 24.99
CA ALA A 210 -1.45 -11.66 24.68
C ALA A 210 -1.90 -11.46 23.21
N ILE A 211 -1.41 -10.41 22.55
CA ILE A 211 -1.76 -10.07 21.15
C ILE A 211 -0.55 -10.15 20.20
N ALA A 212 0.63 -10.52 20.69
CA ALA A 212 1.84 -10.59 19.89
C ALA A 212 1.71 -11.57 18.70
N TRP A 213 0.93 -12.64 18.86
CA TRP A 213 0.66 -13.63 17.80
C TRP A 213 -0.16 -13.05 16.63
N LEU A 214 -0.94 -11.98 16.84
CA LEU A 214 -1.73 -11.36 15.78
C LEU A 214 -0.84 -10.72 14.71
N LYS A 215 0.46 -10.48 14.99
CA LYS A 215 1.40 -9.94 14.02
C LYS A 215 1.47 -10.81 12.75
N TRP A 216 1.40 -12.13 12.89
CA TRP A 216 1.49 -13.08 11.78
C TRP A 216 0.29 -13.01 10.81
N VAL A 217 -0.84 -12.50 11.28
CA VAL A 217 -2.06 -12.28 10.49
C VAL A 217 -2.01 -10.93 9.76
N SER A 218 -1.25 -9.97 10.29
CA SER A 218 -1.17 -8.63 9.72
C SER A 218 -0.24 -8.58 8.51
N PRO A 219 -0.71 -8.13 7.33
CA PRO A 219 0.17 -7.90 6.17
C PRO A 219 1.31 -6.90 6.47
N PHE A 220 1.14 -6.02 7.47
CA PHE A 220 2.17 -5.07 7.87
C PHE A 220 3.40 -5.72 8.49
N HIS A 221 3.30 -6.93 9.04
CA HIS A 221 4.46 -7.66 9.56
C HIS A 221 5.43 -8.01 8.43
N TYR A 222 4.93 -8.62 7.36
CA TYR A 222 5.69 -8.95 6.16
C TYR A 222 6.16 -7.73 5.35
N TYR A 223 5.58 -6.55 5.63
CA TYR A 223 6.02 -5.30 5.04
C TYR A 223 7.15 -4.62 5.82
N ALA A 224 7.02 -4.56 7.15
CA ALA A 224 7.83 -3.68 7.99
C ALA A 224 8.93 -4.40 8.79
N GLU A 225 8.77 -5.68 9.15
CA GLU A 225 9.70 -6.36 10.07
C GLU A 225 11.09 -6.56 9.44
N GLY A 226 11.16 -6.88 8.15
CA GLY A 226 12.42 -7.05 7.40
C GLY A 226 13.19 -5.75 7.09
N ARG A 227 12.76 -4.59 7.59
CA ARG A 227 13.45 -3.28 7.54
C ARG A 227 14.22 -3.03 6.22
N PRO A 228 13.53 -2.95 5.07
CA PRO A 228 14.17 -2.98 3.75
C PRO A 228 15.18 -1.85 3.51
N LEU A 229 15.00 -0.70 4.17
CA LEU A 229 15.92 0.43 4.09
C LEU A 229 17.26 0.21 4.81
N TYR A 230 17.28 -0.69 5.79
CA TYR A 230 18.46 -1.00 6.60
C TYR A 230 19.15 -2.26 6.11
N GLU A 231 18.36 -3.32 5.86
CA GLU A 231 18.84 -4.68 5.67
C GLU A 231 18.79 -5.15 4.21
N GLY A 232 18.18 -4.38 3.30
CA GLY A 232 18.00 -4.76 1.90
C GLY A 232 16.71 -5.56 1.69
N LEU A 233 16.60 -6.29 0.59
CA LEU A 233 15.34 -6.92 0.18
C LEU A 233 14.93 -8.10 1.10
N PRO A 234 13.81 -8.02 1.86
CA PRO A 234 13.31 -9.14 2.64
C PRO A 234 12.50 -10.09 1.74
N ALA A 235 13.21 -10.87 0.93
CA ALA A 235 12.60 -11.68 -0.13
C ALA A 235 11.56 -12.68 0.40
N GLY A 236 11.80 -13.29 1.57
CA GLY A 236 10.87 -14.24 2.20
C GLY A 236 9.50 -13.61 2.48
N ASP A 237 9.49 -12.47 3.17
CA ASP A 237 8.27 -11.77 3.54
C ASP A 237 7.49 -11.26 2.31
N TYR A 238 8.22 -10.77 1.31
CA TYR A 238 7.62 -10.28 0.08
C TYR A 238 7.03 -11.41 -0.76
N LEU A 239 7.65 -12.59 -0.74
CA LEU A 239 7.07 -13.80 -1.34
C LEU A 239 5.77 -14.21 -0.63
N VAL A 240 5.68 -14.08 0.69
CA VAL A 240 4.43 -14.33 1.43
C VAL A 240 3.33 -13.37 0.99
N LEU A 241 3.62 -12.07 0.89
CA LEU A 241 2.66 -11.07 0.40
C LEU A 241 2.20 -11.36 -1.05
N ALA A 242 3.14 -11.71 -1.93
CA ALA A 242 2.85 -12.05 -3.31
C ALA A 242 2.01 -13.32 -3.43
N ALA A 243 2.34 -14.38 -2.68
CA ALA A 243 1.60 -15.64 -2.66
C ALA A 243 0.18 -15.44 -2.10
N ALA A 244 0.04 -14.71 -0.98
CA ALA A 244 -1.26 -14.38 -0.42
C ALA A 244 -2.13 -13.59 -1.42
N THR A 245 -1.53 -12.62 -2.11
CA THR A 245 -2.20 -11.87 -3.18
C THR A 245 -2.68 -12.77 -4.31
N ALA A 246 -1.84 -13.71 -4.77
CA ALA A 246 -2.21 -14.66 -5.82
C ALA A 246 -3.38 -15.56 -5.39
N VAL A 247 -3.35 -16.08 -4.16
CA VAL A 247 -4.43 -16.88 -3.60
C VAL A 247 -5.73 -16.06 -3.52
N LEU A 248 -5.66 -14.81 -3.05
CA LEU A 248 -6.81 -13.91 -2.98
C LEU A 248 -7.40 -13.55 -4.35
N ALA A 249 -6.55 -13.40 -5.37
CA ALA A 249 -7.01 -13.17 -6.73
C ALA A 249 -7.77 -14.39 -7.26
N LEU A 250 -7.31 -15.61 -6.96
CA LEU A 250 -8.01 -16.85 -7.31
C LEU A 250 -9.34 -16.98 -6.55
N THR A 251 -9.40 -16.63 -5.26
CA THR A 251 -10.68 -16.65 -4.53
C THR A 251 -11.67 -15.63 -5.05
N ALA A 252 -11.21 -14.45 -5.50
CA ALA A 252 -12.07 -13.46 -6.16
C ALA A 252 -12.71 -14.02 -7.45
N VAL A 253 -11.94 -14.76 -8.25
CA VAL A 253 -12.44 -15.42 -9.46
C VAL A 253 -13.54 -16.44 -9.11
N LEU A 254 -13.28 -17.30 -8.12
CA LEU A 254 -14.24 -18.32 -7.69
C LEU A 254 -15.51 -17.72 -7.07
N ALA A 255 -15.38 -16.64 -6.30
CA ALA A 255 -16.52 -15.96 -5.68
C ALA A 255 -17.42 -15.30 -6.73
N PHE A 256 -16.83 -14.69 -7.77
CA PHE A 256 -17.58 -14.08 -8.85
C PHE A 256 -18.26 -15.12 -9.77
N ASP A 257 -17.60 -16.24 -10.05
CA ASP A 257 -18.12 -17.32 -10.90
C ASP A 257 -19.37 -17.96 -10.29
N ARG A 258 -19.41 -18.10 -8.95
CA ARG A 258 -20.52 -18.69 -8.20
C ARG A 258 -21.71 -17.76 -7.98
N ARG A 259 -21.56 -16.46 -8.27
CA ARG A 259 -22.62 -15.48 -8.01
C ARG A 259 -23.50 -15.31 -9.25
N ASP A 260 -24.82 -15.34 -9.05
CA ASP A 260 -25.76 -14.92 -10.09
C ASP A 260 -25.67 -13.39 -10.21
N VAL A 261 -25.16 -12.94 -11.35
CA VAL A 261 -24.98 -11.52 -11.67
C VAL A 261 -26.00 -11.18 -12.76
N GLY A 262 -27.02 -10.37 -12.42
CA GLY A 262 -28.07 -9.94 -13.34
C GLY A 262 -29.41 -10.70 -13.23
N VAL A 263 -30.10 -10.53 -12.10
CA VAL A 263 -31.57 -10.66 -12.00
C VAL A 263 -32.11 -9.48 -11.21
#